data_AF-A0A7X0F581-F1
#
_entry.id   AF-A0A7X0F581-F1
#
_cell.length_a   1.000
_cell.length_b   1.000
_cell.length_c   1.000
_cell.angle_alpha   90.00
_cell.angle_beta   90.00
_cell.angle_gamma   90.00
#
_symmetry.space_group_name_H-M   'P 1'
#
loop_
_entity.id
_entity.type
_entity.pdbx_description
1 polymer ?
#
loop_
_entity_poly.entity_id
_entity_poly.type
_entity_poly.pdbx_seq_one_letter_code
_entity_poly.pdbx_strand_id
1 'polypeptide(L)'
;MKHQVVQQASSPLTGIALKVISVAIFVGMSTSIKLAGQVPAGQIVFFRSFFAIFPILVFLAFRGELRTAVVTERPFGHIMRGLAGVTAMGFGFFALTQLPLPEAITLNYAQPLLVVVFSALILGENVRAYRWTAVAIGLVGVLIVSWPNLTMFTSPGGVSDKAAMGAVAALVGAALSAIAMLLVRNLVHTERTATIVLWFSLTASVMALFSIPFGWQSLNWEQTALLVTGGFCGGVAQLFMTEAYRHAEASTVAPFEYTSLLLGIVAGYLVFGDLPTLYTLVGGVIVIGAGIFIVWRERRLGIERQAAKKAASPQ
;
A
#
# COMPACT_ATOMS: atom_id res chain seq x y z
N MET A 1 32.78 -0.93 -21.41
CA MET A 1 31.98 0.30 -21.59
C MET A 1 31.14 0.54 -20.34
N LYS A 2 31.48 1.55 -19.53
CA LYS A 2 30.69 1.96 -18.37
C LYS A 2 29.42 2.63 -18.89
N HIS A 3 28.25 2.04 -18.65
CA HIS A 3 26.98 2.75 -18.85
C HIS A 3 26.96 3.94 -17.90
N GLN A 4 27.19 5.13 -18.44
CA GLN A 4 26.81 6.38 -17.79
C GLN A 4 25.29 6.31 -17.62
N VAL A 5 24.84 6.03 -16.40
CA VAL A 5 23.45 6.28 -16.01
C VAL A 5 23.28 7.79 -16.15
N VAL A 6 22.65 8.21 -17.24
CA VAL A 6 22.18 9.59 -17.40
C VAL A 6 21.35 9.87 -16.15
N GLN A 7 21.87 10.73 -15.29
CA GLN A 7 21.20 11.17 -14.08
C GLN A 7 20.02 12.01 -14.57
N GLN A 8 18.86 11.35 -14.77
CA GLN A 8 17.62 12.02 -15.17
C GLN A 8 17.40 13.17 -14.18
N ALA A 9 17.33 14.40 -14.71
CA ALA A 9 17.04 15.57 -13.90
C ALA A 9 15.76 15.28 -13.10
N SER A 10 15.87 15.26 -11.77
CA SER A 10 14.73 15.05 -10.90
C SER A 10 13.73 16.17 -11.15
N SER A 11 12.50 15.82 -11.50
CA SER A 11 11.39 16.75 -11.64
C SER A 11 10.40 16.45 -10.54
N PRO A 12 10.52 17.12 -9.37
CA PRO A 12 9.65 16.85 -8.22
C PRO A 12 8.17 16.96 -8.56
N LEU A 13 7.79 17.93 -9.40
CA LEU A 13 6.41 18.12 -9.84
C LEU A 13 5.90 16.94 -10.67
N THR A 14 6.72 16.40 -11.58
CA THR A 14 6.37 15.20 -12.34
C THR A 14 6.18 14.01 -11.40
N GLY A 15 7.09 13.80 -10.43
CA GLY A 15 6.95 12.72 -9.46
C GLY A 15 5.67 12.84 -8.62
N ILE A 16 5.33 14.05 -8.17
CA ILE A 16 4.09 14.33 -7.43
C ILE A 16 2.85 14.05 -8.30
N ALA A 17 2.82 14.55 -9.54
CA ALA A 17 1.69 14.34 -10.45
C ALA A 17 1.46 12.85 -10.73
N LEU A 18 2.54 12.10 -11.05
CA LEU A 18 2.47 10.65 -11.25
C LEU A 18 1.98 9.92 -9.99
N LYS A 19 2.37 10.40 -8.80
CA LYS A 19 1.89 9.83 -7.53
C LYS A 19 0.40 10.05 -7.33
N VAL A 20 -0.10 11.26 -7.55
CA VAL A 20 -1.54 11.56 -7.42
C VAL A 20 -2.37 10.76 -8.43
N ILE A 21 -1.89 10.64 -9.67
CA ILE A 21 -2.52 9.79 -10.71
C ILE A 21 -2.56 8.33 -10.24
N SER A 22 -1.44 7.80 -9.75
CA SER A 22 -1.37 6.45 -9.20
C SER A 22 -2.40 6.22 -8.09
N VAL A 23 -2.47 7.15 -7.14
CA VAL A 23 -3.40 7.09 -6.01
C VAL A 23 -4.86 7.11 -6.49
N ALA A 24 -5.20 7.98 -7.45
CA ALA A 24 -6.54 8.02 -8.02
C ALA A 24 -6.93 6.69 -8.69
N ILE A 25 -6.00 6.07 -9.43
CA ILE A 25 -6.23 4.76 -10.06
C ILE A 25 -6.36 3.65 -9.01
N PHE A 26 -5.58 3.70 -7.91
CA PHE A 26 -5.73 2.75 -6.80
C PHE A 26 -7.08 2.90 -6.09
N VAL A 27 -7.59 4.12 -5.89
CA VAL A 27 -8.93 4.34 -5.35
C VAL A 27 -10.00 3.83 -6.33
N GLY A 28 -9.82 4.05 -7.63
CA GLY A 28 -10.66 3.46 -8.67
C GLY A 28 -10.68 1.92 -8.62
N MET A 29 -9.52 1.28 -8.48
CA MET A 29 -9.41 -0.17 -8.28
C MET A 29 -10.21 -0.62 -7.05
N SER A 30 -9.98 0.01 -5.89
CA SER A 30 -10.69 -0.35 -4.65
C SER A 30 -12.20 -0.17 -4.78
N THR A 31 -12.63 0.88 -5.48
CA THR A 31 -14.04 1.14 -5.79
C THR A 31 -14.63 0.02 -6.65
N SER A 32 -13.97 -0.37 -7.74
CA SER A 32 -14.41 -1.47 -8.61
C SER A 32 -14.47 -2.80 -7.87
N ILE A 33 -13.47 -3.09 -7.03
CA ILE A 33 -13.43 -4.31 -6.21
C ILE A 33 -14.61 -4.34 -5.22
N LYS A 34 -14.88 -3.22 -4.55
CA LYS A 34 -16.00 -3.12 -3.60
C LYS A 34 -17.37 -3.21 -4.29
N LEU A 35 -17.50 -2.64 -5.50
CA LEU A 35 -18.69 -2.77 -6.35
C LEU A 35 -18.98 -4.22 -6.78
N ALA A 36 -17.95 -5.08 -6.91
CA ALA A 36 -18.15 -6.49 -7.21
C ALA A 36 -18.86 -7.26 -6.07
N GLY A 37 -19.04 -6.62 -4.90
CA GLY A 37 -19.81 -7.13 -3.78
C GLY A 37 -18.99 -8.07 -2.89
N GLN A 38 -19.69 -9.03 -2.26
CA GLN A 38 -19.09 -9.99 -1.33
C GLN A 38 -18.39 -11.12 -2.09
N VAL A 39 -17.27 -10.79 -2.72
CA VAL A 39 -16.38 -11.76 -3.36
C VAL A 39 -15.34 -12.25 -2.34
N PRO A 40 -15.06 -13.56 -2.26
CA PRO A 40 -14.02 -14.09 -1.39
C PRO A 40 -12.67 -13.40 -1.62
N ALA A 41 -11.99 -13.02 -0.55
CA ALA A 41 -10.76 -12.22 -0.63
C ALA A 41 -9.66 -12.88 -1.48
N GLY A 42 -9.50 -14.20 -1.39
CA GLY A 42 -8.55 -14.94 -2.21
C GLY A 42 -8.84 -14.86 -3.71
N GLN A 43 -10.12 -14.87 -4.10
CA GLN A 43 -10.55 -14.67 -5.49
C GLN A 43 -10.25 -13.22 -5.95
N ILE A 44 -10.49 -12.21 -5.10
CA ILE A 44 -10.12 -10.82 -5.39
C ILE A 44 -8.60 -10.69 -5.58
N VAL A 45 -7.78 -11.29 -4.69
CA VAL A 45 -6.32 -11.27 -4.80
C VAL A 45 -5.85 -11.87 -6.12
N PHE A 46 -6.47 -12.98 -6.57
CA PHE A 46 -6.16 -13.59 -7.86
C PHE A 46 -6.42 -12.63 -9.01
N PHE A 47 -7.66 -12.11 -9.14
CA PHE A 47 -8.00 -11.19 -10.23
C PHE A 47 -7.13 -9.94 -10.20
N ARG A 48 -6.93 -9.34 -9.03
CA ARG A 48 -6.05 -8.17 -8.90
C ARG A 48 -4.65 -8.48 -9.41
N SER A 49 -4.06 -9.58 -8.97
CA SER A 49 -2.64 -9.85 -9.18
C SER A 49 -2.38 -10.38 -10.59
N PHE A 50 -3.27 -11.23 -11.09
CA PHE A 50 -3.15 -11.82 -12.43
C PHE A 50 -3.33 -10.76 -13.51
N PHE A 51 -4.39 -9.95 -13.42
CA PHE A 51 -4.63 -8.91 -14.43
C PHE A 51 -3.67 -7.72 -14.32
N ALA A 52 -3.04 -7.49 -13.16
CA ALA A 52 -1.97 -6.51 -13.04
C ALA A 52 -0.71 -6.88 -13.84
N ILE A 53 -0.48 -8.16 -14.16
CA ILE A 53 0.70 -8.60 -14.92
C ILE A 53 0.70 -8.00 -16.33
N PHE A 54 -0.45 -7.92 -17.00
CA PHE A 54 -0.54 -7.45 -18.39
C PHE A 54 0.00 -6.02 -18.61
N PRO A 55 -0.47 -4.97 -17.91
CA PRO A 55 0.08 -3.64 -18.09
C PRO A 55 1.57 -3.58 -17.71
N ILE A 56 2.01 -4.37 -16.72
CA ILE A 56 3.43 -4.46 -16.33
C ILE A 56 4.28 -5.05 -17.47
N LEU A 57 3.83 -6.15 -18.09
CA LEU A 57 4.53 -6.78 -19.21
C LEU A 57 4.58 -5.86 -20.43
N VAL A 58 3.48 -5.17 -20.74
CA VAL A 58 3.41 -4.19 -21.83
C VAL A 58 4.44 -3.07 -21.59
N PHE A 59 4.48 -2.51 -20.38
CA PHE A 59 5.46 -1.49 -20.03
C PHE A 59 6.91 -1.98 -20.10
N LEU A 60 7.19 -3.18 -19.61
CA LEU A 60 8.51 -3.80 -19.68
C LEU A 60 8.94 -4.10 -21.13
N ALA A 61 7.99 -4.51 -21.98
CA ALA A 61 8.23 -4.72 -23.40
C ALA A 61 8.58 -3.40 -24.10
N PHE A 62 7.84 -2.32 -23.82
CA PHE A 62 8.16 -0.99 -24.35
C PHE A 62 9.54 -0.48 -23.93
N ARG A 63 10.05 -0.90 -22.76
CA ARG A 63 11.40 -0.58 -22.30
C ARG A 63 12.50 -1.54 -22.79
N GLY A 64 12.13 -2.64 -23.45
CA GLY A 64 13.07 -3.69 -23.83
C GLY A 64 13.63 -4.48 -22.63
N GLU A 65 12.98 -4.42 -21.46
CA GLU A 65 13.48 -5.00 -20.20
C GLU A 65 12.90 -6.40 -19.92
N LEU A 66 12.01 -6.89 -20.78
CA LEU A 66 11.23 -8.13 -20.57
C LEU A 66 12.11 -9.35 -20.28
N ARG A 67 13.22 -9.54 -21.01
CA ARG A 67 14.13 -10.68 -20.85
C ARG A 67 14.78 -10.72 -19.46
N THR A 68 15.01 -9.56 -18.86
CA THR A 68 15.65 -9.43 -17.55
C THR A 68 14.66 -9.35 -16.40
N ALA A 69 13.36 -9.23 -16.69
CA ALA A 69 12.35 -8.92 -15.68
C ALA A 69 12.10 -10.06 -14.69
N VAL A 70 12.32 -11.32 -15.09
CA VAL A 70 12.09 -12.51 -14.25
C VAL A 70 13.40 -13.02 -13.63
N VAL A 71 14.55 -12.59 -14.11
CA VAL A 71 15.87 -13.02 -13.60
C VAL A 71 16.08 -12.43 -12.21
N THR A 72 16.35 -13.29 -11.23
CA THR A 72 16.61 -12.91 -9.84
C THR A 72 17.68 -13.81 -9.23
N GLU A 73 18.53 -13.23 -8.39
CA GLU A 73 19.50 -13.96 -7.56
C GLU A 73 18.94 -14.24 -6.15
N ARG A 74 17.75 -13.70 -5.82
CA ARG A 74 17.13 -13.78 -4.49
C ARG A 74 15.72 -14.37 -4.51
N PRO A 75 15.51 -15.58 -5.08
CA PRO A 75 14.17 -16.17 -5.20
C PRO A 75 13.49 -16.35 -3.83
N PHE A 76 14.24 -16.74 -2.79
CA PHE A 76 13.70 -16.89 -1.44
C PHE A 76 13.19 -15.56 -0.85
N GLY A 77 13.90 -14.45 -1.10
CA GLY A 77 13.48 -13.13 -0.68
C GLY A 77 12.17 -12.70 -1.36
N HIS A 78 12.02 -12.98 -2.66
CA HIS A 78 10.77 -12.74 -3.38
C HIS A 78 9.61 -13.61 -2.88
N ILE A 79 9.86 -14.88 -2.52
CA ILE A 79 8.83 -15.76 -1.94
C ILE A 79 8.38 -15.28 -0.56
N MET A 80 9.33 -14.94 0.34
CA MET A 80 8.99 -14.41 1.68
C MET A 80 8.23 -13.09 1.60
N ARG A 81 8.67 -12.19 0.72
CA ARG A 81 7.90 -10.97 0.41
C ARG A 81 6.54 -11.34 -0.18
N GLY A 82 6.48 -12.27 -1.12
CA GLY A 82 5.25 -12.76 -1.74
C GLY A 82 4.24 -13.18 -0.68
N LEU A 83 4.62 -14.11 0.20
CA LEU A 83 3.78 -14.62 1.29
C LEU A 83 3.27 -13.52 2.22
N ALA A 84 4.16 -12.66 2.73
CA ALA A 84 3.78 -11.57 3.63
C ALA A 84 2.80 -10.60 2.94
N GLY A 85 3.09 -10.20 1.69
CA GLY A 85 2.27 -9.23 0.98
C GLY A 85 0.97 -9.81 0.41
N VAL A 86 0.92 -11.09 0.04
CA VAL A 86 -0.31 -11.77 -0.38
C VAL A 86 -1.27 -11.89 0.78
N THR A 87 -0.76 -12.32 1.94
CA THR A 87 -1.55 -12.42 3.15
C THR A 87 -2.06 -11.03 3.57
N ALA A 88 -1.18 -10.01 3.55
CA ALA A 88 -1.57 -8.63 3.79
C ALA A 88 -2.68 -8.15 2.83
N MET A 89 -2.54 -8.46 1.54
CA MET A 89 -3.52 -8.08 0.51
C MET A 89 -4.86 -8.79 0.70
N GLY A 90 -4.85 -10.07 1.07
CA GLY A 90 -6.06 -10.83 1.38
C GLY A 90 -6.84 -10.22 2.54
N PHE A 91 -6.15 -9.91 3.65
CA PHE A 91 -6.77 -9.20 4.78
C PHE A 91 -7.26 -7.79 4.39
N GLY A 92 -6.48 -7.06 3.59
CA GLY A 92 -6.86 -5.73 3.11
C GLY A 92 -8.11 -5.74 2.24
N PHE A 93 -8.23 -6.69 1.31
CA PHE A 93 -9.42 -6.81 0.46
C PHE A 93 -10.61 -7.40 1.21
N PHE A 94 -10.40 -8.29 2.17
CA PHE A 94 -11.47 -8.68 3.09
C PHE A 94 -11.99 -7.47 3.86
N ALA A 95 -11.10 -6.65 4.44
CA ALA A 95 -11.51 -5.42 5.12
C ALA A 95 -12.27 -4.46 4.20
N LEU A 96 -11.82 -4.31 2.96
CA LEU A 96 -12.48 -3.47 1.95
C LEU A 96 -13.92 -3.90 1.64
N THR A 97 -14.21 -5.21 1.64
CA THR A 97 -15.57 -5.72 1.41
C THR A 97 -16.46 -5.62 2.65
N GLN A 98 -15.90 -5.46 3.84
CA GLN A 98 -16.65 -5.37 5.10
C GLN A 98 -16.82 -3.94 5.63
N LEU A 99 -15.95 -3.00 5.26
CA LEU A 99 -15.94 -1.63 5.79
C LEU A 99 -16.32 -0.60 4.73
N PRO A 100 -16.86 0.56 5.12
CA PRO A 100 -16.93 1.73 4.25
C PRO A 100 -15.56 2.04 3.63
N LEU A 101 -15.55 2.47 2.37
CA LEU A 101 -14.30 2.71 1.63
C LEU A 101 -13.35 3.68 2.35
N PRO A 102 -13.82 4.82 2.91
CA PRO A 102 -12.95 5.74 3.64
C PRO A 102 -12.33 5.13 4.90
N GLU A 103 -13.08 4.27 5.61
CA GLU A 103 -12.61 3.59 6.81
C GLU A 103 -11.50 2.58 6.49
N ALA A 104 -11.71 1.75 5.45
CA ALA A 104 -10.71 0.79 5.00
C ALA A 104 -9.38 1.48 4.61
N ILE A 105 -9.46 2.61 3.89
CA ILE A 105 -8.28 3.42 3.52
C ILE A 105 -7.60 3.97 4.76
N THR A 106 -8.37 4.56 5.69
CA THR A 106 -7.81 5.21 6.87
C THR A 106 -7.11 4.23 7.80
N LEU A 107 -7.71 3.05 8.03
CA LEU A 107 -7.09 1.99 8.84
C LEU A 107 -5.79 1.48 8.21
N ASN A 108 -5.69 1.47 6.87
CA ASN A 108 -4.46 1.07 6.18
C ASN A 108 -3.28 2.02 6.47
N TYR A 109 -3.53 3.29 6.81
CA TYR A 109 -2.49 4.23 7.23
C TYR A 109 -1.80 3.86 8.55
N ALA A 110 -2.26 2.82 9.26
CA ALA A 110 -1.48 2.19 10.32
C ALA A 110 -0.16 1.60 9.79
N GLN A 111 -0.11 1.16 8.53
CA GLN A 111 1.07 0.54 7.91
C GLN A 111 2.36 1.36 8.09
N PRO A 112 2.47 2.65 7.68
CA PRO A 112 3.69 3.42 7.85
C PRO A 112 4.12 3.58 9.32
N LEU A 113 3.18 3.62 10.27
CA LEU A 113 3.50 3.66 11.71
C LEU A 113 4.09 2.33 12.17
N LEU A 114 3.48 1.22 11.73
CA LEU A 114 3.95 -0.14 12.03
C LEU A 114 5.29 -0.45 11.37
N VAL A 115 5.59 0.15 10.22
CA VAL A 115 6.94 0.07 9.61
C VAL A 115 7.98 0.63 10.58
N VAL A 116 7.72 1.79 11.21
CA VAL A 116 8.67 2.36 12.20
C VAL A 116 8.86 1.43 13.39
N VAL A 117 7.78 0.86 13.92
CA VAL A 117 7.83 -0.08 15.06
C VAL A 117 8.63 -1.34 14.69
N PHE A 118 8.29 -1.97 13.57
CA PHE A 118 8.94 -3.21 13.14
C PHE A 118 10.38 -2.99 12.67
N SER A 119 10.72 -1.84 12.08
CA SER A 119 12.11 -1.46 11.83
C SER A 119 12.93 -1.43 13.11
N ALA A 120 12.39 -0.90 14.21
CA ALA A 120 13.09 -0.89 15.50
C ALA A 120 13.24 -2.30 16.07
N LEU A 121 12.16 -3.10 16.08
CA LEU A 121 12.12 -4.40 16.75
C LEU A 121 12.81 -5.51 15.97
N ILE A 122 12.61 -5.57 14.65
CA ILE A 122 13.09 -6.67 13.80
C ILE A 122 14.49 -6.38 13.25
N LEU A 123 14.74 -5.12 12.83
CA LEU A 123 16.02 -4.73 12.23
C LEU A 123 16.99 -4.11 13.23
N GLY A 124 16.57 -3.86 14.47
CA GLY A 124 17.40 -3.19 15.47
C GLY A 124 17.75 -1.74 15.12
N GLU A 125 16.95 -1.08 14.27
CA GLU A 125 17.22 0.30 13.87
C GLU A 125 17.06 1.25 15.07
N ASN A 126 18.05 2.12 15.28
CA ASN A 126 17.98 3.16 16.30
C ASN A 126 16.99 4.27 15.90
N VAL A 127 15.76 4.16 16.42
CA VAL A 127 14.67 5.11 16.16
C VAL A 127 14.73 6.28 17.13
N ARG A 128 14.72 7.51 16.59
CA ARG A 128 14.76 8.75 17.38
C ARG A 128 13.42 8.98 18.10
N ALA A 129 13.48 9.63 19.28
CA ALA A 129 12.31 9.89 20.13
C ALA A 129 11.12 10.59 19.42
N TYR A 130 11.39 11.50 18.47
CA TYR A 130 10.32 12.16 17.72
C TYR A 130 9.52 11.19 16.83
N ARG A 131 10.12 10.09 16.36
CA ARG A 131 9.41 9.07 15.59
C ARG A 131 8.53 8.23 16.49
N TRP A 132 9.02 7.86 17.69
CA TRP A 132 8.24 7.12 18.68
C TRP A 132 7.01 7.89 19.15
N THR A 133 7.17 9.19 19.43
CA THR A 133 6.04 10.05 19.82
C THR A 133 5.01 10.18 18.69
N ALA A 134 5.45 10.38 17.44
CA ALA A 134 4.57 10.41 16.29
C ALA A 134 3.84 9.06 16.06
N VAL A 135 4.54 7.94 16.22
CA VAL A 135 3.93 6.60 16.16
C VAL A 135 2.87 6.43 17.25
N ALA A 136 3.15 6.81 18.49
CA ALA A 136 2.18 6.71 19.58
C ALA A 136 0.92 7.54 19.29
N ILE A 137 1.08 8.79 18.86
CA ILE A 137 -0.03 9.67 18.48
C ILE A 137 -0.81 9.09 17.30
N GLY A 138 -0.11 8.62 16.27
CA GLY A 138 -0.74 8.00 15.11
C GLY A 138 -1.52 6.74 15.48
N LEU A 139 -1.00 5.88 16.35
CA LEU A 139 -1.70 4.68 16.81
C LEU A 139 -2.95 5.03 17.64
N VAL A 140 -2.96 6.14 18.39
CA VAL A 140 -4.19 6.67 19.00
C VAL A 140 -5.22 7.04 17.93
N GLY A 141 -4.79 7.67 16.83
CA GLY A 141 -5.65 7.92 15.68
C GLY A 141 -6.25 6.64 15.10
N VAL A 142 -5.44 5.59 14.91
CA VAL A 142 -5.90 4.28 14.44
C VAL A 142 -6.93 3.65 15.40
N LEU A 143 -6.71 3.77 16.72
CA LEU A 143 -7.66 3.32 17.73
C LEU A 143 -8.99 4.09 17.65
N ILE A 144 -8.96 5.41 17.44
CA ILE A 144 -10.18 6.22 17.26
C ILE A 144 -10.98 5.73 16.05
N VAL A 145 -10.35 5.49 14.90
CA VAL A 145 -11.04 5.01 13.69
C VAL A 145 -11.65 3.63 13.90
N SER A 146 -10.93 2.73 14.56
CA SER A 146 -11.37 1.35 14.80
C SER A 146 -12.36 1.20 15.96
N TRP A 147 -12.45 2.19 16.85
CA TRP A 147 -13.23 2.13 18.09
C TRP A 147 -14.67 1.66 17.90
N PRO A 148 -15.49 2.24 17.00
CA PRO A 148 -16.89 1.85 16.86
C PRO A 148 -17.02 0.36 16.51
N ASN A 149 -16.20 -0.10 15.57
CA ASN A 149 -16.19 -1.48 15.10
C ASN A 149 -15.69 -2.46 16.17
N LEU A 150 -14.68 -2.08 16.97
CA LEU A 150 -14.12 -2.95 18.01
C LEU A 150 -15.01 -3.04 19.25
N THR A 151 -15.76 -1.99 19.59
CA THR A 151 -16.73 -2.06 20.70
C THR A 151 -17.84 -3.07 20.43
N MET A 152 -18.12 -3.38 19.16
CA MET A 152 -19.13 -4.38 18.81
C MET A 152 -18.76 -5.79 19.28
N PHE A 153 -17.47 -6.12 19.45
CA PHE A 153 -17.03 -7.39 20.07
C PHE A 153 -17.49 -7.56 21.52
N THR A 154 -17.81 -6.47 22.22
CA THR A 154 -18.30 -6.51 23.61
C THR A 154 -19.82 -6.72 23.70
N SER A 155 -20.53 -6.62 22.58
CA SER A 155 -21.96 -6.90 22.48
C SER A 155 -22.21 -8.41 22.26
N PRO A 156 -23.33 -8.97 22.74
CA PRO A 156 -23.71 -10.35 22.44
C PRO A 156 -23.80 -10.56 20.92
N GLY A 157 -22.96 -11.43 20.35
CA GLY A 157 -22.88 -11.67 18.90
C GLY A 157 -21.79 -10.88 18.15
N GLY A 158 -20.98 -10.06 18.84
CA GLY A 158 -19.97 -9.19 18.22
C GLY A 158 -18.94 -9.84 17.29
N VAL A 159 -18.59 -11.10 17.53
CA VAL A 159 -17.68 -11.87 16.65
C VAL A 159 -18.33 -12.18 15.28
N SER A 160 -19.65 -12.17 15.21
CA SER A 160 -20.43 -12.33 13.97
C SER A 160 -20.58 -11.02 13.20
N ASP A 161 -20.11 -9.90 13.73
CA ASP A 161 -20.22 -8.60 13.07
C ASP A 161 -19.14 -8.45 12.00
N LYS A 162 -19.59 -8.35 10.75
CA LYS A 162 -18.77 -8.15 9.56
C LYS A 162 -17.85 -6.93 9.68
N ALA A 163 -18.34 -5.82 10.22
CA ALA A 163 -17.57 -4.59 10.32
C ALA A 163 -16.44 -4.71 11.36
N ALA A 164 -16.72 -5.38 12.48
CA ALA A 164 -15.71 -5.68 13.51
C ALA A 164 -14.58 -6.58 12.96
N MET A 165 -14.95 -7.65 12.25
CA MET A 165 -13.98 -8.50 11.54
C MET A 165 -13.19 -7.74 10.48
N GLY A 166 -13.85 -6.84 9.73
CA GLY A 166 -13.23 -5.98 8.75
C GLY A 166 -12.16 -5.06 9.35
N ALA A 167 -12.44 -4.44 10.50
CA ALA A 167 -11.49 -3.58 11.19
C ALA A 167 -10.26 -4.36 11.68
N VAL A 168 -10.46 -5.54 12.28
CA VAL A 168 -9.35 -6.42 12.69
C VAL A 168 -8.51 -6.85 11.48
N ALA A 169 -9.17 -7.26 10.40
CA ALA A 169 -8.49 -7.62 9.15
C ALA A 169 -7.67 -6.44 8.58
N ALA A 170 -8.20 -5.21 8.61
CA ALA A 170 -7.46 -4.04 8.15
C ALA A 170 -6.15 -3.83 8.93
N LEU A 171 -6.19 -3.99 10.26
CA LEU A 171 -5.03 -3.82 11.14
C LEU A 171 -4.01 -4.96 10.96
N VAL A 172 -4.46 -6.21 10.89
CA VAL A 172 -3.59 -7.36 10.59
C VAL A 172 -2.97 -7.20 9.20
N GLY A 173 -3.75 -6.79 8.21
CA GLY A 173 -3.29 -6.49 6.86
C GLY A 173 -2.24 -5.38 6.84
N ALA A 174 -2.46 -4.29 7.57
CA ALA A 174 -1.50 -3.19 7.71
C ALA A 174 -0.18 -3.65 8.36
N ALA A 175 -0.24 -4.48 9.40
CA ALA A 175 0.94 -5.05 10.04
C ALA A 175 1.75 -5.96 9.09
N LEU A 176 1.09 -6.91 8.42
CA LEU A 176 1.74 -7.76 7.44
C LEU A 176 2.29 -6.97 6.25
N SER A 177 1.58 -5.91 5.85
CA SER A 177 2.02 -4.99 4.80
C SER A 177 3.25 -4.18 5.22
N ALA A 178 3.37 -3.85 6.51
CA ALA A 178 4.58 -3.22 7.06
C ALA A 178 5.78 -4.19 7.00
N ILE A 179 5.60 -5.46 7.38
CA ILE A 179 6.64 -6.50 7.23
C ILE A 179 7.02 -6.66 5.75
N ALA A 180 6.03 -6.73 4.85
CA ALA A 180 6.26 -6.81 3.42
C ALA A 180 7.07 -5.60 2.90
N MET A 181 6.81 -4.39 3.41
CA MET A 181 7.60 -3.20 3.07
C MET A 181 9.06 -3.33 3.52
N LEU A 182 9.33 -3.87 4.72
CA LEU A 182 10.71 -4.12 5.18
C LEU A 182 11.45 -5.12 4.28
N LEU A 183 10.75 -6.18 3.84
CA LEU A 183 11.32 -7.16 2.91
C LEU A 183 11.60 -6.52 1.54
N VAL A 184 10.71 -5.66 1.03
CA VAL A 184 10.96 -4.88 -0.20
C VAL A 184 12.17 -3.98 -0.04
N ARG A 185 12.31 -3.27 1.09
CA ARG A 185 13.45 -2.41 1.38
C ARG A 185 14.78 -3.18 1.28
N ASN A 186 14.80 -4.45 1.68
CA ASN A 186 15.97 -5.31 1.50
C ASN A 186 16.20 -5.71 0.03
N LEU A 187 15.13 -6.09 -0.68
CA LEU A 187 15.21 -6.53 -2.08
C LEU A 187 15.66 -5.43 -3.04
N VAL A 188 15.21 -4.19 -2.86
CA VAL A 188 15.55 -3.06 -3.76
C VAL A 188 17.04 -2.72 -3.78
N HIS A 189 17.85 -3.26 -2.84
CA HIS A 189 19.30 -3.10 -2.87
C HIS A 189 19.96 -3.89 -4.01
N THR A 190 19.36 -4.99 -4.48
CA THR A 190 19.93 -5.85 -5.53
C THR A 190 18.99 -6.08 -6.71
N GLU A 191 17.68 -6.01 -6.46
CA GLU A 191 16.65 -6.30 -7.45
C GLU A 191 16.06 -5.01 -8.03
N ARG A 192 15.70 -5.05 -9.31
CA ARG A 192 14.97 -3.96 -9.96
C ARG A 192 13.54 -3.89 -9.43
N THR A 193 13.00 -2.69 -9.25
CA THR A 193 11.62 -2.50 -8.76
C THR A 193 10.60 -3.24 -9.61
N ALA A 194 10.73 -3.20 -10.94
CA ALA A 194 9.82 -3.90 -11.84
C ALA A 194 9.89 -5.42 -11.69
N THR A 195 11.08 -5.99 -11.43
CA THR A 195 11.27 -7.42 -11.10
C THR A 195 10.54 -7.77 -9.80
N ILE A 196 10.71 -6.96 -8.74
CA ILE A 196 10.02 -7.16 -7.45
C ILE A 196 8.49 -7.16 -7.63
N VAL A 197 7.96 -6.21 -8.41
CA VAL A 197 6.52 -6.11 -8.67
C VAL A 197 6.03 -7.30 -9.49
N LEU A 198 6.74 -7.68 -10.55
CA LEU A 198 6.35 -8.82 -11.40
C LEU A 198 6.35 -10.14 -10.61
N TRP A 199 7.41 -10.40 -9.83
CA TRP A 199 7.49 -11.56 -8.95
C TRP A 199 6.39 -11.54 -7.89
N PHE A 200 6.07 -10.37 -7.32
CA PHE A 200 4.94 -10.26 -6.41
C PHE A 200 3.61 -10.60 -7.10
N SER A 201 3.33 -10.06 -8.28
CA SER A 201 2.09 -10.36 -9.00
C SER A 201 1.99 -11.84 -9.38
N LEU A 202 3.09 -12.47 -9.80
CA LEU A 202 3.14 -13.91 -10.10
C LEU A 202 2.91 -14.75 -8.85
N THR A 203 3.69 -14.53 -7.79
CA THR A 203 3.55 -15.25 -6.52
C THR A 203 2.16 -15.06 -5.94
N ALA A 204 1.59 -13.85 -5.98
CA ALA A 204 0.25 -13.56 -5.51
C ALA A 204 -0.84 -14.26 -6.32
N SER A 205 -0.70 -14.31 -7.65
CA SER A 205 -1.65 -15.02 -8.50
C SER A 205 -1.65 -16.52 -8.20
N VAL A 206 -0.47 -17.14 -8.13
CA VAL A 206 -0.34 -18.58 -7.83
C VAL A 206 -0.81 -18.90 -6.42
N MET A 207 -0.40 -18.10 -5.43
CA MET A 207 -0.81 -18.31 -4.05
C MET A 207 -2.31 -18.17 -3.85
N ALA A 208 -2.94 -17.21 -4.54
CA ALA A 208 -4.37 -17.02 -4.48
C ALA A 208 -5.15 -18.21 -5.05
N LEU A 209 -4.62 -18.97 -6.02
CA LEU A 209 -5.28 -20.18 -6.51
C LEU A 209 -5.41 -21.27 -5.43
N PHE A 210 -4.50 -21.33 -4.46
CA PHE A 210 -4.66 -22.24 -3.31
C PHE A 210 -5.86 -21.88 -2.43
N SER A 211 -6.44 -20.69 -2.59
CA SER A 211 -7.67 -20.30 -1.87
C SER A 211 -8.97 -20.83 -2.51
N ILE A 212 -8.91 -21.48 -3.69
CA ILE A 212 -10.09 -22.02 -4.38
C ILE A 212 -10.94 -22.93 -3.47
N PRO A 213 -10.37 -23.91 -2.73
CA PRO A 213 -11.16 -24.80 -1.88
C PRO A 213 -11.87 -24.08 -0.71
N PHE A 214 -11.50 -22.83 -0.42
CA PHE A 214 -12.02 -22.04 0.70
C PHE A 214 -13.19 -21.14 0.29
N GLY A 215 -13.89 -21.48 -0.79
CA GLY A 215 -15.19 -20.91 -1.11
C GLY A 215 -15.20 -19.88 -2.22
N TRP A 216 -14.36 -20.04 -3.26
CA TRP A 216 -14.54 -19.27 -4.49
C TRP A 216 -15.95 -19.43 -5.04
N GLN A 217 -16.53 -18.32 -5.50
CA GLN A 217 -17.89 -18.30 -6.02
C GLN A 217 -17.88 -18.10 -7.54
N SER A 218 -18.95 -18.58 -8.19
CA SER A 218 -19.21 -18.23 -9.58
C SER A 218 -19.51 -16.73 -9.67
N LEU A 219 -18.83 -16.06 -10.58
CA LEU A 219 -19.01 -14.62 -10.80
C LEU A 219 -19.93 -14.41 -11.99
N ASN A 220 -20.86 -13.47 -11.86
CA ASN A 220 -21.57 -12.97 -13.03
C ASN A 220 -20.62 -12.11 -13.90
N TRP A 221 -21.10 -11.74 -15.09
CA TRP A 221 -20.30 -10.96 -16.04
C TRP A 221 -19.89 -9.58 -15.47
N GLU A 222 -20.78 -8.92 -14.73
CA GLU A 222 -20.51 -7.61 -14.13
C GLU A 222 -19.41 -7.68 -13.06
N GLN A 223 -19.51 -8.63 -12.13
CA GLN A 223 -18.49 -8.88 -11.11
C GLN A 223 -17.14 -9.23 -11.75
N THR A 224 -17.16 -10.05 -12.80
CA THR A 224 -15.95 -10.40 -13.54
C THR A 224 -15.33 -9.16 -14.18
N ALA A 225 -16.12 -8.34 -14.87
CA ALA A 225 -15.65 -7.10 -15.51
C ALA A 225 -15.08 -6.11 -14.49
N LEU A 226 -15.71 -5.95 -13.33
CA LEU A 226 -15.25 -5.10 -12.24
C LEU A 226 -13.91 -5.57 -11.65
N LEU A 227 -13.75 -6.88 -11.41
CA LEU A 227 -12.51 -7.45 -10.86
C LEU A 227 -11.36 -7.42 -11.87
N VAL A 228 -11.64 -7.69 -13.14
CA VAL A 228 -10.65 -7.56 -14.23
C VAL A 228 -10.19 -6.10 -14.34
N THR A 229 -11.14 -5.16 -14.39
CA THR A 229 -10.83 -3.72 -14.43
C THR A 229 -10.01 -3.31 -13.20
N GLY A 230 -10.40 -3.78 -12.02
CA GLY A 230 -9.64 -3.57 -10.78
C GLY A 230 -8.20 -4.06 -10.90
N GLY A 231 -7.96 -5.26 -11.43
CA GLY A 231 -6.61 -5.78 -11.63
C GLY A 231 -5.78 -4.97 -12.64
N PHE A 232 -6.36 -4.57 -13.77
CA PHE A 232 -5.69 -3.66 -14.71
C PHE A 232 -5.35 -2.32 -14.06
N CYS A 233 -6.31 -1.69 -13.37
CA CYS A 233 -6.08 -0.47 -12.59
C CYS A 233 -4.95 -0.66 -11.57
N GLY A 234 -4.93 -1.79 -10.85
CA GLY A 234 -3.88 -2.10 -9.88
C GLY A 234 -2.49 -2.18 -10.51
N GLY A 235 -2.36 -2.80 -11.70
CA GLY A 235 -1.10 -2.84 -12.43
C GLY A 235 -0.66 -1.47 -12.95
N VAL A 236 -1.57 -0.72 -13.57
CA VAL A 236 -1.30 0.64 -14.07
C VAL A 236 -0.93 1.59 -12.93
N ALA A 237 -1.68 1.57 -11.83
CA ALA A 237 -1.38 2.39 -10.65
C ALA A 237 0.01 2.10 -10.08
N GLN A 238 0.41 0.83 -10.03
CA GLN A 238 1.73 0.42 -9.59
C GLN A 238 2.86 0.93 -10.50
N LEU A 239 2.62 1.01 -11.81
CA LEU A 239 3.57 1.59 -12.77
C LEU A 239 3.74 3.10 -12.53
N PHE A 240 2.63 3.85 -12.42
CA PHE A 240 2.67 5.28 -12.11
C PHE A 240 3.35 5.55 -10.76
N MET A 241 3.10 4.72 -9.75
CA MET A 241 3.79 4.82 -8.45
C MET A 241 5.29 4.59 -8.59
N THR A 242 5.69 3.60 -9.39
CA THR A 242 7.10 3.28 -9.60
C THR A 242 7.80 4.42 -10.33
N GLU A 243 7.18 4.99 -11.35
CA GLU A 243 7.72 6.15 -12.07
C GLU A 243 7.75 7.41 -11.19
N ALA A 244 6.77 7.61 -10.30
CA ALA A 244 6.80 8.73 -9.35
C ALA A 244 8.08 8.76 -8.51
N TYR A 245 8.52 7.59 -8.02
CA TYR A 245 9.76 7.46 -7.24
C TYR A 245 11.04 7.60 -8.07
N ARG A 246 10.96 7.53 -9.41
CA ARG A 246 12.10 7.83 -10.28
C ARG A 246 12.28 9.32 -10.51
N HIS A 247 11.19 10.08 -10.49
CA HIS A 247 11.22 11.52 -10.75
C HIS A 247 11.38 12.37 -9.49
N ALA A 248 11.07 11.82 -8.31
CA ALA A 248 11.15 12.53 -7.03
C ALA A 248 11.54 11.60 -5.87
N GLU A 249 12.17 12.17 -4.84
CA GLU A 249 12.48 11.44 -3.61
C GLU A 249 11.19 10.91 -2.94
N ALA A 250 11.26 9.71 -2.35
CA ALA A 250 10.12 9.10 -1.66
C ALA A 250 9.52 10.03 -0.58
N SER A 251 10.35 10.77 0.14
CA SER A 251 9.94 11.77 1.15
C SER A 251 9.15 12.95 0.55
N THR A 252 9.38 13.27 -0.72
CA THR A 252 8.69 14.37 -1.42
C THR A 252 7.30 13.94 -1.88
N VAL A 253 7.16 12.70 -2.34
CA VAL A 253 5.88 12.19 -2.85
C VAL A 253 5.01 11.52 -1.77
N ALA A 254 5.60 11.05 -0.65
CA ALA A 254 4.89 10.34 0.41
C ALA A 254 3.64 11.06 0.95
N PRO A 255 3.64 12.40 1.20
CA PRO A 255 2.44 13.09 1.68
C PRO A 255 1.25 13.01 0.72
N PHE A 256 1.50 12.85 -0.58
CA PHE A 256 0.45 12.78 -1.59
C PHE A 256 -0.26 11.42 -1.60
N GLU A 257 0.26 10.41 -0.91
CA GLU A 257 -0.48 9.15 -0.66
C GLU A 257 -1.79 9.42 0.07
N TYR A 258 -1.81 10.40 0.99
CA TYR A 258 -2.97 10.74 1.80
C TYR A 258 -4.11 11.38 1.01
N THR A 259 -3.88 11.73 -0.26
CA THR A 259 -4.97 12.13 -1.17
C THR A 259 -5.97 10.99 -1.41
N SER A 260 -5.56 9.74 -1.18
CA SER A 260 -6.45 8.58 -1.24
C SER A 260 -7.63 8.68 -0.28
N LEU A 261 -7.49 9.32 0.89
CA LEU A 261 -8.62 9.50 1.81
C LEU A 261 -9.68 10.43 1.24
N LEU A 262 -9.27 11.57 0.68
CA LEU A 262 -10.20 12.51 0.06
C LEU A 262 -10.94 11.87 -1.12
N LEU A 263 -10.18 11.21 -2.00
CA LEU A 263 -10.74 10.50 -3.14
C LEU A 263 -11.63 9.33 -2.70
N GLY A 264 -11.24 8.64 -1.64
CA GLY A 264 -12.00 7.55 -1.03
C GLY A 264 -13.31 8.00 -0.40
N ILE A 265 -13.36 9.19 0.22
CA ILE A 265 -14.58 9.82 0.71
C ILE A 265 -15.50 10.18 -0.46
N VAL A 266 -14.96 10.80 -1.51
CA VAL A 266 -15.74 11.16 -2.70
C VAL A 266 -16.31 9.90 -3.38
N ALA A 267 -15.48 8.88 -3.61
CA ALA A 267 -15.92 7.62 -4.21
C ALA A 267 -16.89 6.87 -3.28
N GLY A 268 -16.61 6.85 -1.97
CA GLY A 268 -17.49 6.29 -0.93
C GLY A 268 -18.90 6.86 -1.01
N TYR A 269 -18.99 8.19 -1.00
CA TYR A 269 -20.26 8.89 -1.05
C TYR A 269 -20.98 8.74 -2.39
N LEU A 270 -20.29 8.97 -3.51
CA LEU A 270 -20.93 8.96 -4.84
C LEU A 270 -21.36 7.57 -5.30
N VAL A 271 -20.62 6.53 -4.93
CA VAL A 271 -20.84 5.16 -5.43
C VAL A 271 -21.62 4.30 -4.44
N PHE A 272 -21.36 4.46 -3.14
CA PHE A 272 -21.94 3.60 -2.09
C PHE A 272 -22.90 4.35 -1.16
N GLY A 273 -22.97 5.69 -1.22
CA GLY A 273 -23.69 6.49 -0.23
C GLY A 273 -23.03 6.50 1.15
N ASP A 274 -21.77 6.04 1.24
CA ASP A 274 -21.03 5.93 2.51
C ASP A 274 -20.54 7.33 2.93
N LEU A 275 -21.09 7.87 4.02
CA LEU A 275 -20.55 9.07 4.66
C LEU A 275 -19.49 8.69 5.70
N PRO A 276 -18.31 9.34 5.70
CA PRO A 276 -17.29 9.05 6.70
C PRO A 276 -17.79 9.46 8.08
N THR A 277 -17.58 8.59 9.07
CA THR A 277 -17.95 8.89 10.46
C THR A 277 -17.03 9.95 11.06
N LEU A 278 -17.46 10.58 12.16
CA LEU A 278 -16.61 11.51 12.91
C LEU A 278 -15.32 10.82 13.39
N TYR A 279 -15.40 9.54 13.75
CA TYR A 279 -14.24 8.72 14.14
C TYR A 279 -13.24 8.57 12.99
N THR A 280 -13.72 8.28 11.78
CA THR A 280 -12.88 8.20 10.57
C THR A 280 -12.20 9.52 10.27
N LEU A 281 -12.92 10.64 10.38
CA LEU A 281 -12.37 11.97 10.10
C LEU A 281 -11.33 12.40 11.15
N VAL A 282 -11.70 12.34 12.44
CA VAL A 282 -10.81 12.74 13.54
C VAL A 282 -9.60 11.83 13.62
N GLY A 283 -9.81 10.52 13.65
CA GLY A 283 -8.73 9.55 13.68
C GLY A 283 -7.85 9.63 12.42
N GLY A 284 -8.46 9.78 11.24
CA GLY A 284 -7.74 9.97 9.98
C GLY A 284 -6.83 11.20 9.97
N VAL A 285 -7.32 12.35 10.44
CA VAL A 285 -6.49 13.57 10.58
C VAL A 285 -5.30 13.32 11.51
N ILE A 286 -5.49 12.61 12.62
CA ILE A 286 -4.42 12.28 13.57
C ILE A 286 -3.37 11.36 12.92
N VAL A 287 -3.79 10.28 12.25
CA VAL A 287 -2.88 9.33 11.60
C VAL A 287 -2.09 10.00 10.47
N ILE A 288 -2.79 10.76 9.61
CA ILE A 288 -2.19 11.50 8.49
C ILE A 288 -1.20 12.53 9.03
N GLY A 289 -1.59 13.30 10.05
CA GLY A 289 -0.75 14.31 10.69
C GLY A 289 0.53 13.70 11.26
N ALA A 290 0.43 12.56 11.96
CA ALA A 290 1.59 11.83 12.47
C ALA A 290 2.53 11.36 11.36
N GLY A 291 1.99 10.79 10.28
CA GLY A 291 2.78 10.34 9.14
C GLY A 291 3.48 11.48 8.40
N ILE A 292 2.76 12.58 8.12
CA ILE A 292 3.33 13.80 7.53
C ILE A 292 4.43 14.38 8.42
N PHE A 293 4.21 14.42 9.74
CA PHE A 293 5.20 14.92 10.69
C PHE A 293 6.50 14.09 10.66
N ILE A 294 6.41 12.76 10.61
CA ILE A 294 7.59 11.88 10.49
C ILE A 294 8.39 12.23 9.24
N VAL A 295 7.72 12.30 8.08
CA VAL A 295 8.36 12.59 6.79
C VAL A 295 8.99 13.98 6.79
N TRP A 296 8.26 14.99 7.25
CA TRP A 296 8.74 16.37 7.34
C TRP A 296 9.98 16.49 8.22
N ARG A 297 9.95 15.88 9.42
CA ARG A 297 11.05 15.95 10.37
C ARG A 297 12.30 15.23 9.86
N GLU A 298 12.12 14.08 9.22
CA GLU A 298 13.22 13.36 8.58
C GLU A 298 13.88 14.16 7.46
N ARG A 299 13.07 14.78 6.58
CA ARG A 299 13.58 15.63 5.51
C ARG A 299 14.38 16.81 6.05
N ARG A 300 13.88 17.50 7.07
CA ARG A 300 14.58 18.64 7.71
C ARG A 300 15.93 18.22 8.29
N LEU A 301 15.96 17.10 9.01
CA LEU A 301 17.21 16.55 9.58
C LEU A 301 18.20 16.10 8.49
N GLY A 302 17.71 15.61 7.35
CA GLY A 302 18.53 15.28 6.19
C GLY A 302 19.22 16.51 5.60
N ILE A 303 18.48 17.60 5.44
CA ILE A 303 19.00 18.90 4.95
C ILE A 303 20.05 19.45 5.92
N GLU A 304 19.77 19.46 7.23
CA GLU A 304 20.70 19.93 8.26
C GLU A 304 22.01 19.13 8.25
N ARG A 305 21.94 17.80 8.09
CA ARG A 305 23.13 16.93 7.97
C ARG A 305 23.94 17.21 6.70
N GLN A 306 23.29 17.45 5.57
CA GLN A 306 23.97 17.79 4.32
C GLN A 306 24.66 19.15 4.41
N ALA A 307 24.01 20.15 5.03
CA ALA A 307 24.59 21.45 5.28
C ALA A 307 25.83 21.35 6.19
N ALA A 308 25.74 20.59 7.29
CA ALA A 308 26.85 20.34 8.20
C ALA A 308 28.04 19.65 7.52
N LYS A 309 27.79 18.66 6.64
CA LYS A 309 28.85 17.99 5.86
C LYS A 309 29.54 18.96 4.88
N LYS A 310 28.78 19.84 4.21
CA LYS A 310 29.36 20.85 3.31
C LYS A 310 30.22 21.86 4.06
N ALA A 311 29.79 22.28 5.25
CA ALA A 311 30.54 23.20 6.10
C ALA A 311 31.82 22.57 6.70
N ALA A 312 31.86 21.25 6.87
CA ALA A 312 33.00 20.51 7.44
C ALA A 312 34.01 19.98 6.39
N SER A 313 33.73 20.14 5.09
CA SER A 313 34.64 19.73 4.02
C SER A 313 35.68 20.84 3.80
N PRO A 314 36.99 20.65 4.08
CA PRO A 314 38.01 21.65 3.78
C PRO A 314 38.04 21.90 2.26
N GLN A 315 38.11 23.16 1.85
CA GLN A 315 38.41 23.54 0.46
C GLN A 315 39.83 23.16 0.07
#